data_AF-A0AAV2PJB6-F1
#
_entry.id   AF-A0AAV2PJB6-F1
#
_cell.length_a   1.000
_cell.length_b   1.000
_cell.length_c   1.000
_cell.angle_alpha   90.00
_cell.angle_beta   90.00
_cell.angle_gamma   90.00
#
_symmetry.space_group_name_H-M   'P 1'
#
loop_
_entity.id
_entity.type
_entity.pdbx_description
1 polymer ?
#
loop_
_entity_poly.entity_id
_entity_poly.type
_entity_poly.pdbx_seq_one_letter_code
_entity_poly.pdbx_strand_id
1 'polypeptide(L)'
;MAADPPPLLTRGRCPIVQLGSSFKTNQFAGKWFKIGGLHNPREKAVQCTLYDYQKNAAGFQVSSSGLTSDNSPITEGNTLRQNEQNVGSFLATFHDLEANMTVLTTDYTSYACVYTCYNFESSHKTQFAWILSRESTLPRQKIADCQVELRRVGVPLKDLSATKQDGCTYT
;
A
#
# COMPACT_ATOMS: atom_id res chain seq x y z
N MET A 1 -23.73 -12.17 2.73
CA MET A 1 -23.16 -11.68 4.00
C MET A 1 -21.67 -11.55 3.77
N ALA A 2 -21.11 -10.34 3.75
CA ALA A 2 -19.66 -10.18 3.66
C ALA A 2 -19.05 -10.64 4.99
N ALA A 3 -17.96 -11.41 4.95
CA ALA A 3 -17.26 -11.83 6.16
C ALA A 3 -16.71 -10.58 6.87
N ASP A 4 -16.75 -10.57 8.20
CA ASP A 4 -16.15 -9.50 9.00
C ASP A 4 -14.66 -9.38 8.67
N PRO A 5 -14.10 -8.16 8.58
CA PRO A 5 -12.68 -7.99 8.35
C PRO A 5 -11.87 -8.62 9.50
N PRO A 6 -10.70 -9.21 9.21
CA PRO A 6 -9.83 -9.76 10.23
C PRO A 6 -9.44 -8.73 11.30
N PRO A 7 -9.11 -9.17 12.54
CA PRO A 7 -8.65 -8.27 13.58
C PRO A 7 -7.43 -7.45 13.15
N LEU A 8 -7.52 -6.13 13.27
CA LEU A 8 -6.45 -5.21 12.90
C LEU A 8 -5.19 -5.37 13.78
N LEU A 9 -5.38 -5.81 15.02
CA LEU A 9 -4.32 -6.02 16.00
C LEU A 9 -4.08 -7.52 16.17
N THR A 10 -2.86 -7.96 15.90
CA THR A 10 -2.46 -9.37 15.98
C THR A 10 -1.25 -9.53 16.90
N ARG A 11 -1.08 -10.71 17.52
CA ARG A 11 0.08 -10.99 18.37
C ARG A 11 1.36 -11.08 17.55
N GLY A 12 2.47 -10.63 18.14
CA GLY A 12 3.81 -10.67 17.57
C GLY A 12 4.35 -9.28 17.22
N ARG A 13 5.53 -9.24 16.60
CA ARG A 13 6.22 -8.00 16.21
C ARG A 13 6.32 -7.86 14.69
N CYS A 14 6.45 -6.62 14.24
CA CYS A 14 6.77 -6.31 12.86
C CYS A 14 8.07 -7.01 12.46
N PRO A 15 8.11 -7.65 11.28
CA PRO A 15 9.33 -8.26 10.80
C PRO A 15 10.36 -7.17 10.47
N ILE A 16 11.64 -7.53 10.55
CA ILE A 16 12.71 -6.73 9.97
C ILE A 16 12.69 -6.99 8.47
N VAL A 17 12.36 -5.95 7.68
CA VAL A 17 12.37 -6.05 6.21
C VAL A 17 13.75 -5.67 5.71
N GLN A 18 14.42 -6.60 5.03
CA GLN A 18 15.71 -6.33 4.39
C GLN A 18 15.48 -5.74 3.00
N LEU A 19 15.96 -4.52 2.79
CA LEU A 19 15.84 -3.81 1.51
C LEU A 19 17.22 -3.57 0.91
N GLY A 20 17.30 -3.63 -0.41
CA GLY A 20 18.49 -3.18 -1.15
C GLY A 20 18.54 -1.65 -1.28
N SER A 21 19.69 -1.14 -1.73
CA SER A 21 19.97 0.29 -1.95
C SER A 21 19.92 0.69 -3.43
N SER A 22 19.16 -0.03 -4.25
CA SER A 22 19.02 0.19 -5.69
C SER A 22 17.65 0.68 -6.14
N PHE A 23 16.76 1.03 -5.20
CA PHE A 23 15.42 1.51 -5.47
C PHE A 23 15.45 2.81 -6.28
N LYS A 24 14.64 2.90 -7.33
CA LYS A 24 14.61 4.05 -8.24
C LYS A 24 13.39 4.92 -7.96
N THR A 25 13.50 5.85 -7.00
CA THR A 25 12.41 6.75 -6.58
C THR A 25 11.73 7.46 -7.77
N ASN A 26 12.50 7.93 -8.75
CA ASN A 26 11.93 8.58 -9.95
C ASN A 26 11.06 7.64 -10.78
N GLN A 27 11.45 6.37 -10.94
CA GLN A 27 10.71 5.40 -11.75
C GLN A 27 9.45 4.91 -11.03
N PHE A 28 9.43 4.96 -9.69
CA PHE A 28 8.26 4.62 -8.90
C PHE A 28 7.18 5.70 -8.92
N ALA A 29 7.54 6.95 -9.21
CA ALA A 29 6.60 8.08 -9.26
C ALA A 29 5.44 7.86 -10.25
N GLY A 30 4.39 8.65 -10.09
CA GLY A 30 3.19 8.65 -10.92
C GLY A 30 2.06 7.77 -10.39
N LYS A 31 1.14 7.45 -11.29
CA LYS A 31 -0.14 6.82 -10.98
C LYS A 31 -0.03 5.31 -10.72
N TRP A 32 -0.75 4.82 -9.72
CA TRP A 32 -0.84 3.43 -9.30
C TRP A 32 -2.28 3.09 -8.85
N PHE A 33 -2.92 2.15 -9.53
CA PHE A 33 -4.23 1.61 -9.14
C PHE A 33 -4.05 0.59 -8.02
N LYS A 34 -4.90 0.64 -6.99
CA LYS A 34 -4.94 -0.42 -5.97
C LYS A 34 -5.73 -1.61 -6.51
N ILE A 35 -5.07 -2.75 -6.71
CA ILE A 35 -5.70 -3.99 -7.18
C ILE A 35 -6.21 -4.83 -6.01
N GLY A 36 -5.56 -4.72 -4.86
CA GLY A 36 -5.98 -5.39 -3.64
C GLY A 36 -5.02 -5.13 -2.50
N GLY A 37 -5.24 -5.81 -1.38
CA GLY A 37 -4.42 -5.60 -0.19
C GLY A 37 -5.11 -6.03 1.08
N LEU A 38 -4.52 -5.66 2.21
CA LEU A 38 -5.20 -5.74 3.50
C LEU A 38 -6.15 -4.56 3.67
N HIS A 39 -7.23 -4.77 4.42
CA HIS A 39 -8.12 -3.69 4.81
C HIS A 39 -7.36 -2.67 5.68
N ASN A 40 -7.44 -1.39 5.32
CA ASN A 40 -6.91 -0.28 6.09
C ASN A 40 -8.05 0.68 6.46
N PRO A 41 -8.49 0.75 7.73
CA PRO A 41 -9.58 1.65 8.14
C PRO A 41 -9.28 3.14 7.95
N ARG A 42 -8.00 3.51 7.78
CA ARG A 42 -7.60 4.90 7.52
C ARG A 42 -7.70 5.27 6.04
N GLU A 43 -7.79 4.30 5.14
CA GLU A 43 -7.95 4.53 3.71
C GLU A 43 -9.43 4.71 3.37
N LYS A 44 -9.84 5.96 3.07
CA LYS A 44 -11.26 6.24 2.80
C LYS A 44 -11.68 5.92 1.38
N ALA A 45 -10.77 6.04 0.41
CA ALA A 45 -10.99 5.58 -0.96
C ALA A 45 -10.86 4.05 -1.01
N VAL A 46 -11.98 3.33 -0.82
CA VAL A 46 -12.01 1.85 -0.71
C VAL A 46 -12.39 1.15 -2.02
N GLN A 47 -12.90 1.90 -3.00
CA GLN A 47 -13.21 1.44 -4.35
C GLN A 47 -12.63 2.43 -5.37
N CYS A 48 -12.35 1.97 -6.59
CA CYS A 48 -11.78 2.78 -7.66
C CYS A 48 -10.48 3.51 -7.24
N THR A 49 -9.76 2.94 -6.28
CA THR A 49 -8.68 3.62 -5.57
C THR A 49 -7.48 3.80 -6.49
N LEU A 50 -7.09 5.05 -6.70
CA LEU A 50 -5.93 5.45 -7.47
C LEU A 50 -5.02 6.29 -6.57
N TYR A 51 -3.73 5.97 -6.57
CA TYR A 51 -2.70 6.78 -5.95
C TYR A 51 -1.89 7.51 -7.01
N ASP A 52 -1.57 8.78 -6.78
CA ASP A 52 -0.59 9.52 -7.57
C ASP A 52 0.59 9.92 -6.69
N TYR A 53 1.75 9.32 -6.95
CA TYR A 53 3.00 9.55 -6.22
C TYR A 53 3.83 10.63 -6.92
N GLN A 54 3.70 11.87 -6.50
CA GLN A 54 4.43 12.99 -7.06
C GLN A 54 5.72 13.21 -6.29
N LYS A 55 6.87 12.97 -6.96
CA LYS A 55 8.17 13.11 -6.31
C LYS A 55 8.46 14.57 -5.97
N ASN A 56 8.96 14.80 -4.76
CA ASN A 56 9.51 16.08 -4.33
C ASN A 56 10.93 15.89 -3.73
N ALA A 57 11.50 16.94 -3.13
CA ALA A 57 12.84 16.89 -2.54
C ALA A 57 12.94 15.94 -1.33
N ALA A 58 11.84 15.74 -0.58
CA ALA A 58 11.81 14.92 0.64
C ALA A 58 11.42 13.46 0.37
N GLY A 59 10.77 13.16 -0.75
CA GLY A 59 10.23 11.84 -1.08
C GLY A 59 9.06 11.98 -2.05
N PHE A 60 7.83 11.75 -1.57
CA PHE A 60 6.60 11.92 -2.35
C PHE A 60 5.56 12.80 -1.64
N GLN A 61 4.89 13.63 -2.42
CA GLN A 61 3.51 14.04 -2.16
C GLN A 61 2.60 12.98 -2.79
N VAL A 62 1.69 12.40 -2.03
CA VAL A 62 0.78 11.36 -2.51
C VAL A 62 -0.64 11.90 -2.46
N SER A 63 -1.39 11.77 -3.54
CA SER A 63 -2.84 11.89 -3.51
C SER A 63 -3.48 10.52 -3.70
N SER A 64 -4.54 10.24 -2.97
CA SER A 64 -5.40 9.07 -3.17
C SER A 64 -6.78 9.54 -3.56
N SER A 65 -7.32 9.05 -4.67
CA SER A 65 -8.69 9.31 -5.11
C SER A 65 -9.47 8.01 -5.33
N GLY A 66 -10.80 8.10 -5.29
CA GLY A 66 -11.68 6.97 -5.54
C GLY A 66 -13.07 7.20 -4.96
N LEU A 67 -13.69 6.11 -4.53
CA LEU A 67 -15.01 6.12 -3.90
C LEU A 67 -14.93 5.56 -2.48
N THR A 68 -15.70 6.16 -1.58
CA THR A 68 -15.95 5.66 -0.22
C THR A 68 -16.84 4.42 -0.22
N SER A 69 -17.10 3.84 0.97
CA SER A 69 -17.99 2.68 1.12
C SER A 69 -19.45 2.98 0.78
N ASP A 70 -19.88 4.23 0.88
CA ASP A 70 -21.19 4.75 0.47
C ASP A 70 -21.22 5.23 -1.00
N ASN A 71 -20.17 4.95 -1.78
CA ASN A 71 -20.01 5.35 -3.19
C ASN A 71 -19.90 6.86 -3.44
N SER A 72 -19.46 7.64 -2.45
CA SER A 72 -19.19 9.07 -2.60
C SER A 72 -17.76 9.29 -3.13
N PRO A 73 -17.53 10.21 -4.09
CA PRO A 73 -16.19 10.57 -4.53
C PRO A 73 -15.36 11.18 -3.41
N ILE A 74 -14.09 10.80 -3.33
CA ILE A 74 -13.17 11.31 -2.31
C ILE A 74 -11.76 11.45 -2.86
N THR A 75 -11.05 12.46 -2.36
CA THR A 75 -9.62 12.69 -2.60
C THR A 75 -8.95 13.06 -1.28
N GLU A 76 -7.82 12.44 -0.97
CA GLU A 76 -7.00 12.72 0.22
C GLU A 76 -5.53 12.92 -0.17
N GLY A 77 -4.82 13.73 0.60
CA GLY A 77 -3.39 14.01 0.39
C GLY A 77 -2.56 13.53 1.58
N ASN A 78 -1.41 12.94 1.30
CA ASN A 78 -0.45 12.44 2.28
C ASN A 78 0.98 12.77 1.85
N THR A 79 1.92 12.76 2.80
CA THR A 79 3.35 12.92 2.52
C THR A 79 4.11 11.67 2.91
N LEU A 80 5.07 11.30 2.06
CA LEU A 80 6.00 10.22 2.30
C LEU A 80 7.42 10.77 2.26
N ARG A 81 8.13 10.74 3.39
CA ARG A 81 9.52 11.16 3.46
C ARG A 81 10.44 9.96 3.22
N GLN A 82 11.35 10.04 2.27
CA GLN A 82 12.33 8.99 2.01
C GLN A 82 13.32 8.92 3.17
N ASN A 83 13.38 7.76 3.85
CA ASN A 83 14.26 7.56 5.01
C ASN A 83 15.74 7.53 4.60
N GLU A 84 16.03 6.82 3.50
CA GLU A 84 17.36 6.63 2.95
C GLU A 84 17.31 6.67 1.42
N GLN A 85 18.27 7.34 0.80
CA GLN A 85 18.34 7.43 -0.66
C GLN A 85 18.46 6.04 -1.28
N ASN A 86 17.74 5.83 -2.38
CA ASN A 86 17.72 4.56 -3.13
C ASN A 86 17.27 3.34 -2.30
N VAL A 87 16.66 3.53 -1.14
CA VAL A 87 15.95 2.48 -0.41
C VAL A 87 14.45 2.71 -0.56
N GLY A 88 13.69 1.65 -0.81
CA GLY A 88 12.23 1.68 -0.96
C GLY A 88 11.50 1.81 0.38
N SER A 89 12.01 2.62 1.31
CA SER A 89 11.47 2.82 2.65
C SER A 89 11.17 4.30 2.88
N PHE A 90 9.93 4.57 3.27
CA PHE A 90 9.40 5.91 3.43
C PHE A 90 8.68 6.03 4.77
N LEU A 91 8.90 7.13 5.47
CA LEU A 91 8.05 7.49 6.60
C LEU A 91 6.77 8.13 6.06
N ALA A 92 5.64 7.45 6.29
CA ALA A 92 4.32 7.98 6.01
C ALA A 92 3.80 8.71 7.24
N THR A 93 3.40 9.96 7.07
CA THR A 93 2.74 10.74 8.11
C THR A 93 1.25 10.85 7.78
N PHE A 94 0.40 10.23 8.61
CA PHE A 94 -1.05 10.28 8.47
C PHE A 94 -1.65 10.91 9.73
N HIS A 95 -1.94 12.21 9.68
CA HIS A 95 -2.26 13.03 10.86
C HIS A 95 -1.20 12.84 11.97
N ASP A 96 -1.58 12.28 13.11
CA ASP A 96 -0.74 12.13 14.31
C ASP A 96 0.02 10.80 14.35
N LEU A 97 -0.08 9.97 13.30
CA LEU A 97 0.59 8.67 13.23
C LEU A 97 1.69 8.68 12.17
N GLU A 98 2.89 8.29 12.57
CA GLU A 98 3.99 7.98 11.66
C GLU A 98 4.18 6.47 11.55
N ALA A 99 4.26 5.95 10.33
CA ALA A 99 4.53 4.54 10.07
C ALA A 99 5.43 4.38 8.85
N ASN A 100 6.31 3.39 8.86
CA ASN A 100 7.14 3.09 7.70
C ASN A 100 6.33 2.37 6.63
N MET A 101 6.22 2.99 5.45
CA MET A 101 5.75 2.39 4.22
C MET A 101 6.94 1.86 3.44
N THR A 102 6.90 0.57 3.10
CA THR A 102 7.98 -0.12 2.40
C THR A 102 7.49 -0.68 1.08
N VAL A 103 8.24 -0.44 0.00
CA VAL A 103 8.07 -1.14 -1.27
C VAL A 103 8.87 -2.44 -1.21
N LEU A 104 8.18 -3.57 -1.05
CA LEU A 104 8.80 -4.89 -0.96
C LEU A 104 9.40 -5.33 -2.29
N THR A 105 8.65 -5.10 -3.37
CA THR A 105 9.10 -5.36 -4.74
C THR A 105 8.31 -4.52 -5.73
N THR A 106 8.92 -4.21 -6.87
CA THR A 106 8.29 -3.53 -8.00
C THR A 106 9.15 -3.70 -9.24
N ASP A 107 8.52 -3.77 -10.41
CA ASP A 107 9.20 -3.61 -11.70
C ASP A 107 9.02 -2.20 -12.29
N TYR A 108 8.50 -1.27 -11.49
CA TYR A 108 8.23 0.15 -11.76
C TYR A 108 7.18 0.43 -12.85
N THR A 109 6.94 -0.53 -13.74
CA THR A 109 6.24 -0.35 -15.01
C THR A 109 4.94 -1.13 -15.08
N SER A 110 4.74 -2.15 -14.24
CA SER A 110 3.49 -2.91 -14.21
C SER A 110 2.92 -3.07 -12.81
N TYR A 111 3.75 -3.38 -11.80
CA TYR A 111 3.24 -3.69 -10.45
C TYR A 111 4.17 -3.22 -9.34
N ALA A 112 3.59 -3.05 -8.15
CA ALA A 112 4.32 -2.85 -6.91
C ALA A 112 3.60 -3.49 -5.73
N CYS A 113 4.38 -3.99 -4.77
CA CYS A 113 3.87 -4.58 -3.53
C CYS A 113 4.35 -3.74 -2.37
N VAL A 114 3.42 -3.07 -1.70
CA VAL A 114 3.71 -2.11 -0.65
C VAL A 114 3.21 -2.65 0.68
N TYR A 115 3.95 -2.38 1.75
CA TYR A 115 3.71 -2.92 3.07
C TYR A 115 4.01 -1.90 4.15
N THR A 116 3.15 -1.86 5.17
CA THR A 116 3.34 -1.09 6.40
C THR A 116 3.10 -1.99 7.59
N CYS A 117 3.89 -1.82 8.64
CA CYS A 117 3.66 -2.47 9.92
C CYS A 117 3.96 -1.51 11.07
N TYR A 118 3.11 -1.57 12.09
CA TYR A 118 3.27 -0.79 13.31
C TYR A 118 3.20 -1.70 14.53
N ASN A 119 4.20 -1.60 15.42
CA ASN A 119 4.22 -2.35 16.68
C ASN A 119 3.39 -1.61 17.73
N PHE A 120 2.45 -2.32 18.35
CA PHE A 120 1.77 -1.87 19.55
C PHE A 120 2.45 -2.50 20.76
N GLU A 121 3.11 -1.65 21.55
CA GLU A 121 3.91 -2.06 22.70
C GLU A 121 4.90 -3.18 22.32
N SER A 122 5.10 -4.16 23.21
CA SER A 122 6.03 -5.27 23.01
C SER A 122 5.37 -6.54 22.44
N SER A 123 4.04 -6.60 22.34
CA SER A 123 3.31 -7.87 22.19
C SER A 123 2.43 -7.98 20.95
N HIS A 124 2.04 -6.87 20.33
CA HIS A 124 1.12 -6.86 19.20
C HIS A 124 1.62 -5.98 18.04
N LYS A 125 1.02 -6.21 16.88
CA LYS A 125 1.27 -5.41 15.68
C LYS A 125 -0.01 -5.24 14.87
N THR A 126 -0.01 -4.20 14.04
CA THR A 126 -0.95 -4.05 12.93
C THR A 126 -0.18 -4.02 11.61
N GLN A 127 -0.80 -4.52 10.55
CA GLN A 127 -0.20 -4.64 9.23
C GLN A 127 -1.18 -4.13 8.17
N PHE A 128 -0.64 -3.42 7.19
CA PHE A 128 -1.36 -3.01 5.99
C PHE A 128 -0.51 -3.36 4.77
N ALA A 129 -1.18 -3.68 3.67
CA ALA A 129 -0.53 -4.10 2.45
C ALA A 129 -1.33 -3.65 1.24
N TRP A 130 -0.63 -3.36 0.15
CA TRP A 130 -1.21 -2.96 -1.11
C TRP A 130 -0.54 -3.71 -2.26
N ILE A 131 -1.36 -4.23 -3.16
CA ILE A 131 -0.97 -4.71 -4.47
C ILE A 131 -1.36 -3.61 -5.45
N LEU A 132 -0.37 -2.97 -6.06
CA LEU A 132 -0.54 -1.84 -6.95
C LEU A 132 -0.25 -2.25 -8.40
N SER A 133 -0.96 -1.61 -9.34
CA SER A 133 -0.76 -1.77 -10.78
C SER A 133 -0.66 -0.43 -11.49
N ARG A 134 0.08 -0.37 -12.60
CA ARG A 134 0.07 0.81 -13.49
C ARG A 134 -1.22 0.93 -14.31
N GLU A 135 -2.00 -0.15 -14.40
CA GLU A 135 -3.29 -0.20 -15.09
C GLU A 135 -4.41 -0.61 -14.12
N SER A 136 -5.67 -0.41 -14.52
CA SER A 136 -6.84 -0.78 -13.69
C SER A 136 -6.99 -2.30 -13.47
N THR A 137 -6.24 -3.10 -14.22
CA THR A 137 -6.15 -4.55 -14.05
C THR A 137 -4.70 -4.99 -13.87
N LEU A 138 -4.49 -6.23 -13.42
CA LEU A 138 -3.15 -6.79 -13.25
C LEU A 138 -3.15 -8.30 -13.53
N PRO A 139 -2.17 -8.83 -14.29
CA PRO A 139 -2.07 -10.26 -14.53
C PRO A 139 -1.95 -11.07 -13.23
N ARG A 140 -2.61 -12.23 -13.18
CA ARG A 140 -2.61 -13.12 -12.01
C ARG A 140 -1.20 -13.48 -11.52
N GLN A 141 -0.24 -13.63 -12.44
CA GLN A 141 1.15 -13.92 -12.09
C GLN A 141 1.77 -12.79 -11.25
N LYS A 142 1.56 -11.52 -11.61
CA LYS A 142 2.08 -10.37 -10.86
C LYS A 142 1.42 -10.22 -9.49
N ILE A 143 0.13 -10.54 -9.39
CA ILE A 143 -0.58 -10.64 -8.10
C ILE A 143 0.08 -11.73 -7.23
N ALA A 144 0.35 -12.91 -7.81
CA ALA A 144 1.01 -14.01 -7.11
C ALA A 144 2.43 -13.65 -6.65
N ASP A 145 3.20 -12.93 -7.48
CA ASP A 145 4.53 -12.44 -7.13
C ASP A 145 4.45 -11.50 -5.90
N CYS A 146 3.48 -10.59 -5.85
CA CYS A 146 3.23 -9.79 -4.65
C CYS A 146 2.85 -10.62 -3.43
N GLN A 147 1.97 -11.61 -3.59
CA GLN A 147 1.54 -12.47 -2.49
C GLN A 147 2.72 -13.27 -1.91
N VAL A 148 3.70 -13.67 -2.72
CA VAL A 148 4.92 -14.30 -2.21
C VAL A 148 5.67 -13.38 -1.26
N GLU A 149 5.90 -12.11 -1.64
CA GLU A 149 6.62 -11.15 -0.79
C GLU A 149 5.81 -10.75 0.46
N LEU A 150 4.50 -10.55 0.33
CA LEU A 150 3.62 -10.25 1.46
C LEU A 150 3.64 -11.38 2.50
N ARG A 151 3.59 -12.64 2.05
CA ARG A 151 3.69 -13.81 2.93
C ARG A 151 5.04 -13.87 3.65
N ARG A 152 6.15 -13.48 3.00
CA ARG A 152 7.49 -13.45 3.63
C ARG A 152 7.56 -12.47 4.80
N VAL A 153 6.82 -11.36 4.75
CA VAL A 153 6.67 -10.41 5.86
C VAL A 153 5.51 -10.77 6.80
N GLY A 154 5.00 -11.99 6.71
CA GLY A 154 4.00 -12.54 7.64
C GLY A 154 2.58 -12.00 7.44
N VAL A 155 2.25 -11.45 6.27
CA VAL A 155 0.86 -11.12 5.92
C VAL A 155 0.10 -12.41 5.59
N PRO A 156 -1.05 -12.69 6.24
CA PRO A 156 -1.87 -13.84 5.90
C PRO A 156 -2.60 -13.61 4.56
N LEU A 157 -2.30 -14.43 3.54
CA LEU A 157 -2.86 -14.22 2.20
C LEU A 157 -4.38 -14.37 2.13
N LYS A 158 -4.97 -15.16 3.03
CA LYS A 158 -6.42 -15.33 3.16
C LYS A 158 -7.16 -14.04 3.56
N ASP A 159 -6.43 -13.07 4.12
CA ASP A 159 -6.97 -11.81 4.62
C ASP A 159 -6.88 -10.70 3.55
N LEU A 160 -6.28 -10.99 2.39
CA LEU A 160 -6.22 -10.06 1.27
C LEU A 160 -7.55 -10.01 0.54
N SER A 161 -8.01 -8.79 0.25
CA SER A 161 -9.19 -8.54 -0.58
C SER A 161 -8.81 -7.81 -1.87
N ALA A 162 -9.57 -8.08 -2.93
CA ALA A 162 -9.47 -7.33 -4.17
C ALA A 162 -10.15 -5.97 -4.01
N THR A 163 -9.59 -4.94 -4.64
CA THR A 163 -10.20 -3.62 -4.74
C THR A 163 -10.93 -3.52 -6.07
N LYS A 164 -12.19 -3.07 -6.05
CA LYS A 164 -12.99 -2.89 -7.26
C LYS A 164 -12.39 -1.79 -8.13
N GLN A 165 -12.05 -2.12 -9.37
CA GLN A 165 -11.59 -1.18 -10.40
C GLN A 165 -12.49 -1.19 -11.66
N ASP A 166 -13.36 -2.19 -11.82
CA ASP A 166 -14.26 -2.28 -12.96
C ASP A 166 -15.39 -1.24 -12.90
N GLY A 167 -15.65 -0.58 -14.03
CA GLY A 167 -16.70 0.43 -14.16
C GLY A 167 -16.39 1.76 -13.46
N CYS A 168 -15.12 1.99 -13.13
CA CYS A 168 -14.66 3.23 -12.50
C CYS A 168 -14.34 4.31 -13.55
N THR A 169 -14.63 5.57 -13.20
CA THR A 169 -14.18 6.75 -13.96
C THR A 169 -13.05 7.41 -13.19
N TYR A 170 -11.89 7.56 -13.84
CA TYR A 170 -10.72 8.21 -13.26
C TYR A 170 -10.57 9.60 -13.85
N THR A 171 -10.62 10.61 -13.01
CA THR A 171 -10.36 12.02 -13.37
C THR A 171 -8.92 12.40 -13.03
#